data_AF-A0A0W8DBC2-F1
#
_entry.id   AF-A0A0W8DBC2-F1
#
_cell.length_a   1.000
_cell.length_b   1.000
_cell.length_c   1.000
_cell.angle_alpha   90.00
_cell.angle_beta   90.00
_cell.angle_gamma   90.00
#
_symmetry.space_group_name_H-M   'P 1'
#
loop_
_entity.id
_entity.type
_entity.pdbx_description
1 polymer ?
#
loop_
_entity_poly.entity_id
_entity_poly.type
_entity_poly.pdbx_seq_one_letter_code
_entity_poly.pdbx_strand_id
1 'polypeptide(L)'
;MGKDRFVVNPFEELSLSSADKASLMDFSYNFIDQNIEKYEAFISDGSRNIDQKKWKLIKTKDDTRVYLEREPMTRISDQGVKTDHPEFLVTGTTWGTVDDCIFGALNPTLESMRIKVSYVEDMSGAPS
;
A
#
# COMPACT_ATOMS: atom_id res chain seq x y z
N MET A 1 34.55 -10.90 -0.84
CA MET A 1 34.34 -9.78 -1.79
C MET A 1 32.87 -9.78 -2.19
N GLY A 2 32.08 -8.79 -1.77
CA GLY A 2 30.65 -8.75 -2.14
C GLY A 2 29.79 -7.70 -1.45
N LYS A 3 30.24 -7.11 -0.33
CA LYS A 3 29.44 -6.12 0.43
C LYS A 3 29.37 -4.72 -0.21
N ASP A 4 30.39 -4.31 -0.96
CA ASP A 4 30.48 -2.92 -1.47
C ASP A 4 29.79 -2.67 -2.83
N ARG A 5 29.15 -3.68 -3.42
CA ARG A 5 28.70 -3.60 -4.83
C ARG A 5 27.27 -3.17 -5.00
N PHE A 6 26.49 -3.13 -3.92
CA PHE A 6 25.09 -2.78 -3.99
C PHE A 6 24.83 -1.72 -2.94
N VAL A 7 24.59 -0.51 -3.45
CA VAL A 7 23.84 0.54 -2.78
C VAL A 7 24.67 1.54 -1.93
N VAL A 8 25.47 2.38 -2.61
CA VAL A 8 25.78 3.71 -2.08
C VAL A 8 24.54 4.59 -2.31
N ASN A 9 23.88 5.01 -1.23
CA ASN A 9 22.76 5.95 -1.31
C ASN A 9 23.26 7.28 -1.89
N PRO A 10 22.79 7.73 -3.08
CA PRO A 10 23.25 8.98 -3.68
C PRO A 10 22.63 10.22 -3.02
N PHE A 11 21.71 10.03 -2.07
CA PHE A 11 21.04 11.09 -1.33
C PHE A 11 21.61 11.21 0.09
N GLU A 12 21.49 12.41 0.66
CA GLU A 12 21.82 12.64 2.07
C GLU A 12 20.93 11.81 2.99
N GLU A 13 21.43 11.55 4.20
CA GLU A 13 20.68 10.83 5.22
C GLU A 13 19.36 11.56 5.53
N LEU A 14 18.25 10.83 5.51
CA LEU A 14 16.94 11.40 5.76
C LEU A 14 16.79 11.79 7.24
N SER A 15 16.99 13.06 7.55
CA SER A 15 16.77 13.60 8.90
C SER A 15 15.31 14.03 9.10
N LEU A 16 14.55 13.27 9.88
CA LEU A 16 13.21 13.66 10.31
C LEU A 16 13.22 14.12 11.77
N SER A 17 12.51 15.20 12.08
CA SER A 17 12.33 15.64 13.47
C SER A 17 11.48 14.63 14.25
N SER A 18 11.58 14.66 15.59
CA SER A 18 10.72 13.81 16.44
C SER A 18 9.23 14.08 16.22
N ALA A 19 8.86 15.32 15.90
CA ALA A 19 7.49 15.71 15.61
C ALA A 19 6.99 15.12 14.29
N ASP A 20 7.82 15.16 13.24
CA ASP A 20 7.46 14.58 11.93
C ASP A 20 7.30 13.06 12.02
N LYS A 21 8.20 12.40 12.76
CA LYS A 21 8.11 10.95 13.02
C LYS A 21 6.81 10.59 13.75
N ALA A 22 6.45 11.36 14.78
CA ALA A 22 5.20 11.15 15.50
C ALA A 22 3.98 11.36 14.59
N SER A 23 3.96 12.44 13.80
CA SER A 23 2.87 12.74 12.88
C SER A 23 2.69 11.67 11.81
N LEU A 24 3.78 11.16 11.22
CA LEU A 24 3.73 10.06 10.26
C LEU A 24 3.22 8.76 10.89
N MET A 25 3.59 8.50 12.14
CA MET A 25 3.14 7.31 12.87
C MET A 25 1.65 7.40 13.22
N ASP A 26 1.17 8.56 13.69
CA ASP A 26 -0.25 8.82 13.94
C ASP A 26 -1.06 8.69 12.64
N PHE A 27 -0.55 9.22 11.53
CA PHE A 27 -1.17 9.04 10.22
C PHE A 27 -1.29 7.55 9.86
N SER A 28 -0.22 6.77 10.09
CA SER A 28 -0.19 5.34 9.79
C SER A 28 -1.21 4.56 10.61
N TYR A 29 -1.32 4.82 11.91
CA TYR A 29 -2.32 4.16 12.78
C TYR A 29 -3.74 4.51 12.35
N ASN A 30 -4.04 5.80 12.16
CA ASN A 30 -5.36 6.23 11.69
C ASN A 30 -5.73 5.61 10.34
N PHE A 31 -4.76 5.45 9.45
CA PHE A 31 -4.98 4.80 8.16
C PHE A 31 -5.30 3.31 8.33
N ILE A 32 -4.59 2.60 9.20
CA ILE A 32 -4.84 1.17 9.48
C ILE A 32 -6.23 0.99 10.09
N ASP A 33 -6.59 1.80 11.09
CA ASP A 33 -7.87 1.71 11.78
C ASP A 33 -9.04 1.89 10.80
N GLN A 34 -8.98 2.90 9.92
CA GLN A 34 -9.99 3.13 8.88
C GLN A 34 -10.10 1.95 7.89
N ASN A 35 -8.99 1.27 7.57
CA ASN A 35 -9.02 0.11 6.69
C ASN A 35 -9.59 -1.13 7.39
N ILE A 36 -9.35 -1.30 8.69
CA ILE A 36 -9.94 -2.38 9.49
C ILE A 36 -11.46 -2.21 9.55
N GLU A 37 -11.95 -1.00 9.86
CA GLU A 37 -13.39 -0.71 9.88
C GLU A 37 -14.06 -1.03 8.53
N LYS A 38 -13.44 -0.63 7.41
CA LYS A 38 -13.91 -0.95 6.06
C LYS A 38 -13.93 -2.47 5.81
N TYR A 39 -12.91 -3.19 6.25
CA TYR A 39 -12.82 -4.63 6.10
C TYR A 39 -13.88 -5.36 6.93
N GLU A 40 -14.06 -4.97 8.19
CA GLU A 40 -15.09 -5.53 9.08
C GLU A 40 -16.49 -5.31 8.51
N ALA A 41 -16.79 -4.09 8.04
CA ALA A 41 -18.04 -3.80 7.36
C ALA A 41 -18.25 -4.72 6.13
N PHE A 42 -17.18 -4.98 5.37
CA PHE A 42 -17.21 -5.84 4.19
C PHE A 42 -17.46 -7.33 4.49
N ILE A 43 -17.12 -7.82 5.69
CA ILE A 43 -17.32 -9.23 6.08
C ILE A 43 -18.54 -9.44 6.99
N SER A 44 -19.14 -8.36 7.51
CA SER A 44 -20.11 -8.41 8.61
C SER A 44 -21.44 -9.13 8.28
N ASP A 45 -21.89 -9.11 7.03
CA ASP A 45 -23.19 -9.70 6.64
C ASP A 45 -23.09 -11.19 6.21
N GLY A 46 -21.91 -11.80 6.35
CA GLY A 46 -21.64 -13.19 5.96
C GLY A 46 -21.59 -13.42 4.45
N SER A 47 -21.95 -12.42 3.65
CA SER A 47 -21.78 -12.40 2.21
C SER A 47 -20.72 -11.35 1.84
N ARG A 48 -19.83 -11.66 0.92
CA ARG A 48 -18.87 -10.67 0.40
C ARG A 48 -19.60 -9.74 -0.57
N ASN A 49 -20.61 -9.02 -0.08
CA ASN A 49 -21.51 -8.25 -0.93
C ASN A 49 -20.84 -6.93 -1.28
N ILE A 50 -20.42 -6.84 -2.54
CA ILE A 50 -19.80 -5.64 -3.07
C ILE A 50 -20.92 -4.74 -3.56
N ASP A 51 -21.08 -3.58 -2.92
CA ASP A 51 -22.01 -2.55 -3.40
C ASP A 51 -21.59 -2.08 -4.79
N GLN A 52 -22.32 -2.55 -5.81
CA GLN A 52 -22.05 -2.24 -7.21
C GLN A 52 -22.35 -0.78 -7.58
N LYS A 53 -23.09 -0.05 -6.73
CA LYS A 53 -23.31 1.40 -6.88
C LYS A 53 -22.06 2.17 -6.50
N LYS A 54 -21.29 1.69 -5.52
CA LYS A 54 -19.99 2.25 -5.14
C LYS A 54 -18.85 1.71 -6.00
N TRP A 55 -18.85 0.41 -6.29
CA TRP A 55 -17.74 -0.30 -6.89
C TRP A 55 -18.05 -0.76 -8.33
N LYS A 56 -17.17 -0.40 -9.27
CA LYS A 56 -17.21 -0.88 -10.66
C LYS A 56 -16.18 -1.98 -10.84
N LEU A 57 -16.61 -3.18 -11.21
CA LEU A 57 -15.68 -4.25 -11.63
C LEU A 57 -14.95 -3.79 -12.90
N ILE A 58 -13.62 -3.74 -12.85
CA ILE A 58 -12.78 -3.32 -13.98
C ILE A 58 -11.92 -4.45 -14.54
N LYS A 59 -11.65 -5.50 -13.75
CA LYS A 59 -10.85 -6.63 -14.18
C LYS A 59 -11.19 -7.88 -13.38
N THR A 60 -11.24 -9.01 -14.08
CA THR A 60 -11.23 -10.35 -13.48
C THR A 60 -10.05 -11.10 -14.06
N LYS A 61 -9.25 -11.73 -13.21
CA LYS A 61 -8.17 -12.63 -13.61
C LYS A 61 -8.11 -13.78 -12.61
N ASP A 62 -8.19 -15.01 -13.11
CA ASP A 62 -8.25 -16.22 -12.28
C ASP A 62 -9.35 -16.07 -11.20
N ASP A 63 -9.03 -16.32 -9.93
CA ASP A 63 -9.94 -16.13 -8.79
C ASP A 63 -9.93 -14.70 -8.22
N THR A 64 -9.25 -13.75 -8.87
CA THR A 64 -9.13 -12.36 -8.42
C THR A 64 -10.01 -11.42 -9.22
N ARG A 65 -10.70 -10.53 -8.51
CA ARG A 65 -11.56 -9.47 -9.05
C ARG A 65 -11.07 -8.12 -8.54
N VAL A 66 -10.92 -7.18 -9.45
CA VAL A 66 -10.47 -5.81 -9.16
C VAL A 66 -11.62 -4.85 -9.46
N TYR A 67 -11.97 -4.05 -8.46
CA TYR A 67 -13.01 -3.05 -8.48
C TYR A 67 -12.41 -1.67 -8.31
N LEU A 68 -12.93 -0.71 -9.07
CA LEU A 68 -12.59 0.70 -8.99
C LEU A 68 -13.76 1.44 -8.36
N GLU A 69 -13.48 2.36 -7.43
CA GLU A 69 -14.50 3.25 -6.88
C GLU A 69 -15.09 4.14 -7.99
N ARG A 70 -16.43 4.24 -8.05
CA ARG A 70 -17.14 5.00 -9.09
C ARG A 70 -17.10 6.50 -8.84
N GLU A 71 -17.18 6.91 -7.58
CA GLU A 71 -17.18 8.31 -7.16
C GLU A 71 -16.04 8.53 -6.16
N PRO A 72 -14.87 9.02 -6.60
CA PRO A 72 -13.77 9.28 -5.70
C PRO A 72 -14.18 10.35 -4.69
N MET A 73 -13.84 10.12 -3.42
CA MET A 73 -14.13 11.05 -2.34
C MET A 73 -13.54 12.43 -2.68
N THR A 74 -14.41 13.42 -2.87
CA THR A 74 -13.98 14.78 -3.21
C THR A 74 -13.81 15.54 -1.91
N ARG A 75 -12.56 15.81 -1.50
CA ARG A 75 -12.30 16.63 -0.31
C ARG A 75 -12.23 18.09 -0.75
N ILE A 76 -13.21 18.88 -0.33
CA ILE A 76 -13.15 20.34 -0.49
C ILE A 76 -12.40 20.89 0.72
N SER A 77 -11.29 21.58 0.46
CA SER A 77 -10.52 22.30 1.47
C SER A 77 -10.41 23.77 1.07
N ASP A 78 -9.99 24.62 2.00
CA ASP A 78 -9.74 26.06 1.77
C ASP A 78 -8.73 26.33 0.64
N GLN A 79 -7.96 25.29 0.26
CA GLN A 79 -6.97 25.27 -0.83
C GLN A 79 -7.56 24.79 -2.17
N GLY A 80 -8.85 24.50 -2.24
CA GLY A 80 -9.57 24.03 -3.44
C GLY A 80 -10.11 22.60 -3.34
N VAL A 81 -10.62 22.12 -4.48
CA VAL A 81 -11.16 20.76 -4.63
C VAL A 81 -10.00 19.79 -4.84
N LYS A 82 -9.73 18.92 -3.87
CA LYS A 82 -8.78 17.82 -4.01
C LYS A 82 -9.58 16.54 -4.25
N THR A 83 -9.53 16.04 -5.48
CA THR A 83 -10.03 14.69 -5.80
C THR A 83 -9.03 13.69 -5.22
N ASP A 84 -9.47 12.82 -4.30
CA ASP A 84 -8.61 11.75 -3.82
C ASP A 84 -8.24 10.80 -4.97
N HIS A 85 -7.13 10.09 -4.79
CA HIS A 85 -6.77 9.02 -5.72
C HIS A 85 -7.87 7.95 -5.72
N PRO A 86 -8.20 7.36 -6.89
CA PRO A 86 -9.25 6.35 -6.97
C PRO A 86 -8.90 5.15 -6.08
N GLU A 87 -9.85 4.73 -5.23
CA GLU A 87 -9.69 3.54 -4.39
C GLU A 87 -9.92 2.27 -5.23
N PHE A 88 -9.09 1.25 -4.95
CA PHE A 88 -9.26 -0.08 -5.54
C PHE A 88 -9.64 -1.07 -4.45
N LEU A 89 -10.67 -1.87 -4.73
CA LEU A 89 -11.02 -3.03 -3.92
C LEU A 89 -10.64 -4.29 -4.71
N VAL A 90 -9.83 -5.16 -4.11
CA VAL A 90 -9.42 -6.43 -4.71
C VAL A 90 -9.95 -7.56 -3.85
N THR A 91 -10.65 -8.50 -4.47
CA THR A 91 -11.16 -9.70 -3.78
C THR A 91 -10.73 -10.95 -4.54
N GLY A 92 -10.42 -12.01 -3.81
CA GLY A 92 -10.00 -13.27 -4.42
C GLY A 92 -9.10 -14.09 -3.51
N THR A 93 -8.53 -15.14 -4.08
CA THR A 93 -7.53 -15.98 -3.44
C THR A 93 -6.22 -15.88 -4.22
N THR A 94 -5.12 -15.73 -3.49
CA THR A 94 -3.76 -15.75 -4.05
C THR A 94 -2.97 -16.87 -3.40
N TRP A 95 -1.96 -17.36 -4.10
CA TRP A 95 -1.00 -18.33 -3.58
C TRP A 95 0.07 -17.61 -2.75
N GLY A 96 0.47 -18.21 -1.63
CA GLY A 96 1.51 -17.67 -0.74
C GLY A 96 0.97 -17.12 0.57
N THR A 97 1.85 -16.49 1.34
CA THR A 97 1.54 -15.81 2.59
C THR A 97 1.23 -14.33 2.34
N VAL A 98 0.64 -13.67 3.34
CA VAL A 98 0.44 -12.21 3.29
C VAL A 98 1.77 -11.47 3.16
N ASP A 99 2.83 -11.97 3.81
CA ASP A 99 4.17 -11.40 3.73
C ASP A 99 4.73 -11.47 2.31
N ASP A 100 4.54 -12.58 1.60
CA ASP A 100 4.97 -12.72 0.19
C ASP A 100 4.28 -11.68 -0.71
N CYS A 101 2.98 -11.45 -0.49
CA CYS A 101 2.21 -10.46 -1.23
C CYS A 101 2.70 -9.03 -0.95
N ILE A 102 2.92 -8.68 0.33
CA ILE A 102 3.42 -7.36 0.72
C ILE A 102 4.83 -7.14 0.15
N PHE A 103 5.68 -8.16 0.20
CA PHE A 103 7.04 -8.06 -0.33
C PHE A 103 7.05 -7.82 -1.84
N GLY A 104 6.22 -8.55 -2.60
CA GLY A 104 6.07 -8.37 -4.05
C GLY A 104 5.50 -7.00 -4.42
N ALA A 105 4.62 -6.43 -3.60
CA ALA A 105 4.03 -5.11 -3.83
C ALA A 105 5.02 -3.97 -3.54
N LEU A 106 5.84 -4.09 -2.50
CA LEU A 106 6.80 -3.06 -2.09
C LEU A 106 8.06 -3.02 -2.96
N ASN A 107 8.46 -4.16 -3.54
CA ASN A 107 9.66 -4.28 -4.36
C ASN A 107 9.35 -4.90 -5.74
N PRO A 108 8.52 -4.24 -6.56
CA PRO A 108 8.11 -4.80 -7.85
C PRO A 108 9.27 -4.87 -8.85
N THR A 109 10.35 -4.13 -8.61
CA THR A 109 11.55 -4.09 -9.45
C THR A 109 12.82 -4.17 -8.61
N LEU A 110 13.92 -4.62 -9.23
CA LEU A 110 15.25 -4.62 -8.61
C LEU A 110 15.69 -3.21 -8.20
N GLU A 111 15.28 -2.18 -8.95
CA GLU A 111 15.60 -0.79 -8.58
C GLU A 111 14.86 -0.33 -7.33
N SER A 112 13.55 -0.62 -7.22
CA SER A 112 12.76 -0.31 -6.02
C SER A 112 13.34 -0.99 -4.78
N MET A 113 13.79 -2.24 -4.93
CA MET A 113 14.45 -2.99 -3.87
C MET A 113 15.79 -2.34 -3.47
N ARG A 114 16.64 -2.01 -4.44
CA ARG A 114 17.93 -1.34 -4.19
C ARG A 114 17.76 -0.04 -3.43
N ILE A 115 16.77 0.77 -3.82
CA ILE A 115 16.45 2.03 -3.12
C ILE A 115 16.02 1.74 -1.68
N LYS A 116 15.11 0.80 -1.43
CA LYS A 116 14.69 0.47 -0.05
C LYS A 116 15.87 0.03 0.83
N VAL A 117 16.72 -0.84 0.31
CA VAL A 117 17.92 -1.34 1.00
C VAL A 117 18.89 -0.20 1.33
N SER A 118 18.97 0.84 0.48
CA SER A 118 19.82 2.02 0.72
C SER A 118 19.46 2.81 1.96
N TYR A 119 18.19 2.73 2.40
CA TYR A 119 17.66 3.51 3.51
C TYR A 119 17.42 2.67 4.77
N VAL A 120 17.07 1.38 4.62
CA VAL A 120 16.69 0.51 5.74
C VAL A 120 17.87 -0.31 6.26
N GLU A 121 18.99 -0.38 5.52
CA GLU A 121 20.17 -1.22 5.81
C GLU A 121 19.85 -2.72 6.02
N ASP A 122 18.61 -3.14 5.70
CA ASP A 122 18.15 -4.52 5.86
C ASP A 122 18.34 -5.30 4.56
N MET A 123 19.34 -6.19 4.58
CA MET A 123 19.71 -7.07 3.46
C MET A 123 19.04 -8.46 3.52
N SER A 124 18.08 -8.68 4.42
CA SER A 124 17.47 -10.01 4.64
C SER A 124 16.72 -10.59 3.44
N GLY A 125 16.35 -9.76 2.46
CA GLY A 125 15.62 -10.19 1.25
C GLY A 125 16.43 -10.30 -0.04
N ALA A 126 17.74 -10.01 -0.03
CA ALA A 126 18.57 -10.06 -1.24
C ALA A 126 18.73 -11.51 -1.74
N PRO A 127 18.37 -11.84 -2.98
CA PRO A 127 18.66 -13.16 -3.53
C PRO A 127 20.18 -13.35 -3.57
N SER A 128 20.63 -14.46 -2.99
CA SER A 128 22.04 -14.90 -2.91
C SER A 128 22.70 -15.03 -4.27
#